data_AF-Q4SGJ2-F1
#
_entry.id   AF-Q4SGJ2-F1
#
_cell.length_a   1.000
_cell.length_b   1.000
_cell.length_c   1.000
_cell.angle_alpha   90.00
_cell.angle_beta   90.00
_cell.angle_gamma   90.00
#
_symmetry.space_group_name_H-M   'P 1'
#
loop_
_entity.id
_entity.type
_entity.pdbx_description
1 polymer ?
#
loop_
_entity_poly.entity_id
_entity_poly.type
_entity_poly.pdbx_seq_one_letter_code
_entity_poly.pdbx_strand_id
1 'polypeptide(L)' 'MLESLCTLITALTCVSAVTVLTQKPPVVSLSTGETVTMDCNLGTVTNSGSRFLV' A
#
# COMPACT_ATOMS: atom_id res chain seq x y z
N MET A 1 -0.10 -36.61 -5.94
CA MET A 1 0.76 -35.61 -5.26
C MET A 1 1.06 -34.42 -6.16
N LEU A 2 1.42 -34.62 -7.45
CA LEU A 2 1.74 -33.54 -8.38
C LEU A 2 0.53 -32.65 -8.73
N GLU A 3 -0.65 -33.23 -9.00
CA GLU A 3 -1.89 -32.48 -9.27
C GLU A 3 -2.25 -31.50 -8.13
N SER A 4 -2.15 -31.97 -6.88
CA SER A 4 -2.40 -31.16 -5.68
C SER A 4 -1.39 -30.01 -5.52
N LEU A 5 -0.15 -30.20 -5.98
CA LEU A 5 0.89 -29.18 -5.95
C LEU A 5 0.63 -28.11 -7.03
N CYS A 6 0.26 -28.54 -8.25
CA CYS A 6 -0.11 -27.65 -9.34
C CYS A 6 -1.32 -26.77 -9.00
N THR A 7 -2.35 -27.33 -8.36
CA THR A 7 -3.50 -26.54 -7.90
C THR A 7 -3.13 -25.52 -6.83
N LEU A 8 -2.23 -25.88 -5.91
CA LEU A 8 -1.80 -24.99 -4.83
C LEU A 8 -0.97 -23.81 -5.35
N ILE A 9 -0.03 -24.07 -6.26
CA ILE A 9 0.79 -23.02 -6.88
C ILE A 9 -0.11 -22.06 -7.67
N THR A 10 -1.06 -22.59 -8.45
CA THR A 10 -2.03 -21.78 -9.20
C THR A 10 -2.82 -20.89 -8.24
N ALA A 11 -3.41 -21.46 -7.20
CA ALA A 11 -4.16 -20.71 -6.19
C ALA A 11 -3.31 -19.61 -5.53
N LEU A 12 -2.03 -19.89 -5.25
CA LEU A 12 -1.13 -18.92 -4.62
C LEU A 12 -0.77 -17.77 -5.56
N THR A 13 -0.62 -18.03 -6.87
CA THR A 13 -0.38 -16.98 -7.87
C THR A 13 -1.62 -16.10 -8.13
N CYS A 14 -2.82 -16.62 -7.87
CA CYS A 14 -4.06 -15.84 -7.96
C CYS A 14 -4.20 -14.81 -6.83
N VAL A 15 -3.46 -14.97 -5.73
CA VAL A 15 -3.46 -14.00 -4.63
C VAL A 15 -2.45 -12.90 -4.96
N SER A 16 -2.92 -11.84 -5.61
CA SER A 16 -2.14 -10.61 -5.72
C SER A 16 -1.83 -10.07 -4.33
N ALA A 17 -0.55 -9.95 -3.99
CA ALA A 17 -0.10 -9.38 -2.73
C ALA A 17 -0.66 -7.96 -2.58
N VAL A 18 -1.65 -7.78 -1.69
CA VAL A 18 -2.24 -6.46 -1.41
C VAL A 18 -1.33 -5.72 -0.44
N THR A 19 -0.67 -4.67 -0.90
CA THR A 19 0.01 -3.72 -0.02
C THR A 19 -1.00 -2.71 0.50
N VAL A 20 -1.29 -2.75 1.79
CA VAL A 20 -2.21 -1.80 2.43
C VAL A 20 -1.43 -0.56 2.89
N LEU A 21 -1.84 0.60 2.39
CA LEU A 21 -1.29 1.88 2.79
C LEU A 21 -2.14 2.55 3.87
N THR A 22 -1.48 3.08 4.89
CA THR A 22 -2.08 3.79 6.01
C THR A 22 -1.47 5.18 6.10
N GLN A 23 -2.33 6.19 6.22
CA GLN A 23 -1.94 7.59 6.38
C GLN A 23 -2.14 8.08 7.81
N LYS A 24 -1.21 8.89 8.32
CA LYS A 24 -1.25 9.48 9.67
C LYS A 24 -0.86 10.96 9.62
N PRO A 25 -1.60 11.89 10.26
CA PRO A 25 -2.91 11.71 10.88
C PRO A 25 -4.00 11.31 9.86
N PRO A 26 -5.08 10.61 10.28
CA PRO A 26 -6.17 10.25 9.35
C PRO A 26 -7.01 11.47 8.94
N VAL A 27 -7.08 12.47 9.80
CA VAL A 27 -7.75 13.76 9.57
C VAL A 27 -6.92 14.83 10.25
N VAL A 28 -6.75 15.96 9.58
CA VAL A 28 -6.14 17.15 10.16
C VAL A 28 -7.01 18.36 9.86
N SER A 29 -7.18 19.21 10.86
CA SER A 29 -7.80 20.53 10.69
C SER A 29 -6.70 21.57 10.74
N LEU A 30 -6.60 22.38 9.68
CA LEU A 30 -5.58 23.41 9.55
C LEU A 30 -6.24 24.77 9.29
N SER A 31 -5.64 25.81 9.85
CA SER A 31 -5.92 27.20 9.54
C SER A 31 -5.04 27.67 8.39
N THR A 32 -5.44 28.78 7.76
CA THR A 32 -4.67 29.35 6.65
C THR A 32 -3.25 29.71 7.09
N GLY A 33 -2.26 29.23 6.34
CA GLY A 33 -0.84 29.45 6.62
C GLY A 33 -0.18 28.36 7.45
N GLU A 34 -0.93 27.40 7.99
CA GLU A 34 -0.36 26.25 8.69
C GLU A 34 0.15 25.18 7.72
N THR A 35 1.21 24.48 8.10
CA THR A 35 1.81 23.38 7.34
C THR A 35 1.62 22.07 8.10
N VAL A 36 1.30 21.00 7.39
CA VAL A 36 1.17 19.65 7.94
C VAL A 36 2.04 18.66 7.17
N THR A 37 2.54 17.65 7.88
CA THR A 37 3.12 16.45 7.29
C THR A 37 2.15 15.29 7.48
N MET A 38 1.87 14.57 6.39
CA MET A 38 1.06 13.35 6.39
C MET A 38 1.99 12.17 6.11
N ASP A 39 2.11 11.28 7.07
CA ASP A 39 2.96 10.09 6.97
C ASP A 39 2.21 8.95 6.29
N CYS A 40 2.89 8.23 5.40
CA CYS A 40 2.40 7.00 4.78
C CYS A 40 3.32 5.84 5.18
N ASN A 41 2.78 4.69 5.56
CA ASN A 41 3.56 3.47 5.85
C ASN A 41 4.17 2.80 4.60
N LEU A 42 4.33 3.56 3.51
CA LEU A 42 4.95 3.08 2.29
C LEU A 42 6.46 3.12 2.49
N GLY A 43 7.09 1.95 2.54
CA GLY A 43 8.55 1.82 2.64
C GLY A 43 9.27 2.31 1.37
N THR A 44 10.54 1.96 1.21
CA THR A 44 11.33 2.37 0.04
C THR A 44 10.79 1.74 -1.24
N VAL A 45 10.18 2.56 -2.09
CA VAL A 45 9.73 2.16 -3.43
C VAL A 45 10.85 2.40 -4.43
N THR A 46 11.28 1.36 -5.16
CA THR A 46 12.35 1.43 -6.17
C THR A 46 11.83 1.78 -7.57
N ASN A 47 10.52 1.96 -7.74
CA ASN A 47 9.82 2.29 -9.00
C ASN A 47 8.74 3.39 -8.76
N SER A 48 7.95 3.79 -9.76
CA SER A 48 6.91 4.85 -9.77
C SER A 48 5.68 4.63 -8.86
N GLY A 49 5.84 4.01 -7.69
CA GLY A 49 4.73 3.48 -6.89
C GLY A 49 4.12 4.40 -5.83
N SER A 50 4.58 5.65 -5.70
CA SER A 50 3.97 6.61 -4.76
C SER A 50 3.47 7.85 -5.49
N ARG A 51 2.17 8.14 -5.36
CA ARG A 51 1.54 9.34 -5.90
C ARG A 51 0.72 9.99 -4.80
N PHE A 52 1.03 11.24 -4.52
CA PHE A 52 0.23 12.06 -3.62
C PHE A 52 -1.00 12.61 -4.37
N LEU A 53 -2.14 12.59 -3.70
CA LEU A 53 -3.40 13.15 -4.17
C LEU A 53 -3.84 14.21 -3.18
N VAL A 54 -4.09 15.42 -3.69
CA VAL A 54 -4.67 16.55 -2.94
C VAL A 54 -6.19 16.46 -2.91
#